data_AF-A0A4R4RK12-F1
#
_entry.id   AF-A0A4R4RK12-F1
#
_cell.length_a   1.000
_cell.length_b   1.000
_cell.length_c   1.000
_cell.angle_alpha   90.00
_cell.angle_beta   90.00
_cell.angle_gamma   90.00
#
_symmetry.space_group_name_H-M   'P 1'
#
loop_
_entity.id
_entity.type
_entity.pdbx_description
1 polymer ?
#
loop_
_entity_poly.entity_id
_entity_poly.type
_entity_poly.pdbx_seq_one_letter_code
_entity_poly.pdbx_strand_id
1 'polypeptide(L)' 'MGQTSLTGHRRPETNDPVTLLLLQHLFPGWTITRDEHGTWQATGRVALSASDVDGLLDLLALAAPDTARRAVSLLSEKR' A
#
# COMPACT_ATOMS: atom_id res chain seq x y z
N MET A 1 -38.57 1.02 8.06
CA MET A 1 -37.39 1.15 8.94
C MET A 1 -36.71 -0.20 8.99
N GLY A 2 -35.65 -0.41 8.22
CA GLY A 2 -34.85 -1.64 8.24
C GLY A 2 -33.43 -1.26 8.63
N GLN A 3 -33.06 -1.55 9.87
CA GLN A 3 -31.73 -1.26 10.39
C GLN A 3 -30.78 -2.44 10.12
N THR A 4 -29.70 -2.09 9.41
CA THR A 4 -28.28 -2.37 9.71
C THR A 4 -27.72 -3.79 9.72
N SER A 5 -26.63 -3.90 8.95
CA SER A 5 -25.40 -4.65 9.26
C SER A 5 -25.40 -6.15 8.99
N LEU A 6 -25.18 -6.48 7.72
CA LEU A 6 -24.33 -7.62 7.36
C LEU A 6 -22.93 -7.06 7.09
N THR A 7 -22.20 -6.85 8.19
CA THR A 7 -20.75 -6.71 8.20
C THR A 7 -20.17 -7.90 7.45
N GLY A 8 -19.69 -7.68 6.22
CA GLY A 8 -18.85 -8.63 5.53
C GLY A 8 -17.61 -8.82 6.39
N HIS A 9 -17.52 -9.95 7.09
CA HIS A 9 -16.28 -10.44 7.67
C HIS A 9 -15.34 -10.80 6.53
N ARG A 10 -14.76 -9.78 5.90
CA ARG A 10 -13.66 -9.94 4.96
C ARG A 10 -12.47 -10.32 5.81
N ARG A 11 -12.12 -11.61 5.80
CA ARG A 11 -10.87 -12.08 6.42
C ARG A 11 -9.74 -11.25 5.81
N PRO A 12 -8.93 -10.53 6.60
CA PRO A 12 -7.69 -9.99 6.09
C PRO A 12 -6.85 -11.19 5.63
N GLU A 13 -6.61 -11.27 4.33
CA GLU A 13 -5.59 -12.13 3.77
C GLU A 13 -4.30 -11.92 4.56
N THR A 14 -3.80 -12.99 5.19
CA THR A 14 -2.90 -12.93 6.36
C THR A 14 -1.56 -12.21 6.10
N ASN A 15 -1.22 -11.89 4.84
CA ASN A 15 0.02 -11.23 4.45
C ASN A 15 -0.10 -9.71 4.22
N ASP A 16 -1.31 -9.17 4.14
CA ASP A 16 -1.55 -7.77 3.86
C ASP A 16 -0.96 -6.76 4.87
N PRO A 17 -1.05 -6.99 6.21
CA PRO A 17 -0.43 -6.08 7.17
C PRO A 17 1.10 -6.06 7.07
N VAL A 18 1.72 -7.18 6.67
CA VAL A 18 3.17 -7.26 6.46
C VAL A 18 3.56 -6.45 5.22
N THR A 19 2.81 -6.60 4.13
CA THR A 19 2.97 -5.80 2.91
C THR A 19 2.84 -4.30 3.21
N LEU A 20 1.82 -3.90 3.95
CA LEU A 20 1.59 -2.50 4.32
C LEU A 20 2.73 -1.94 5.20
N LEU A 21 3.26 -2.73 6.15
CA LEU A 21 4.41 -2.32 6.96
C LEU A 21 5.67 -2.16 6.11
N LEU A 22 5.92 -3.12 5.20
CA LEU A 22 7.06 -3.06 4.29
C LEU A 22 6.99 -1.83 3.38
N LEU A 23 5.82 -1.55 2.80
CA LEU A 23 5.63 -0.38 1.94
C LEU A 23 5.88 0.93 2.69
N GLN A 24 5.36 1.08 3.90
CA GLN A 24 5.64 2.26 4.73
C GLN A 24 7.12 2.39 5.08
N HIS A 25 7.83 1.28 5.27
CA HIS A 25 9.26 1.29 5.52
C HIS A 25 10.08 1.70 4.28
N LEU A 26 9.69 1.22 3.10
CA LEU A 26 10.34 1.52 1.84
C LEU A 26 10.07 2.94 1.36
N PHE A 27 8.89 3.48 1.66
CA PHE A 27 8.43 4.81 1.26
C PHE A 27 8.11 5.68 2.48
N PRO A 28 9.10 6.06 3.30
CA PRO A 28 8.85 6.77 4.57
C PRO A 28 8.25 8.18 4.40
N GLY A 29 8.28 8.74 3.19
CA GLY A 29 7.64 10.01 2.86
C GLY A 29 6.17 9.90 2.41
N TRP A 30 5.61 8.69 2.42
CA TRP A 30 4.26 8.39 1.93
C TRP A 30 3.43 7.73 3.03
N THR A 31 2.22 8.23 3.22
CA THR A 31 1.21 7.58 4.06
C THR A 31 0.49 6.54 3.22
N ILE A 32 0.78 5.27 3.46
CA ILE A 32 0.21 4.14 2.70
C ILE A 32 -0.83 3.43 3.56
N THR A 33 -2.06 3.35 3.06
CA THR A 33 -3.19 2.71 3.73
C THR A 33 -3.89 1.75 2.79
N ARG A 34 -4.60 0.78 3.35
CA ARG A 34 -5.54 -0.06 2.62
C ARG A 34 -6.94 0.16 3.18
N ASP A 35 -7.88 0.41 2.28
CA ASP A 35 -9.27 0.66 2.64
C ASP A 35 -10.05 -0.65 2.91
N GLU A 36 -11.22 -0.55 3.55
CA GLU A 36 -12.14 -1.68 3.76
C GLU A 36 -12.55 -2.38 2.46
N HIS A 37 -12.47 -1.67 1.32
CA HIS A 37 -12.70 -2.21 -0.02
C HIS A 37 -11.51 -2.99 -0.60
N GLY A 38 -10.37 -3.03 0.08
CA GLY A 38 -9.16 -3.72 -0.37
C GLY A 38 -8.28 -2.87 -1.30
N THR A 39 -8.69 -1.64 -1.57
CA THR A 39 -7.97 -0.67 -2.39
C THR A 39 -6.78 -0.10 -1.62
N TRP A 40 -5.64 -0.07 -2.27
CA TRP A 40 -4.40 0.53 -1.78
C TRP A 40 -4.39 2.03 -2.08
N GLN A 41 -4.04 2.83 -1.08
CA GLN A 41 -3.95 4.27 -1.18
C GLN A 41 -2.57 4.73 -0.70
N ALA A 42 -1.94 5.63 -1.43
CA ALA A 42 -0.70 6.28 -1.00
C ALA A 42 -0.83 7.79 -1.11
N THR A 43 -0.60 8.48 0.00
CA THR A 43 -0.66 9.94 0.07
C THR A 43 0.71 10.51 0.37
N GLY A 44 1.24 11.32 -0.54
CA GLY A 44 2.50 12.04 -0.38
C GLY A 44 2.40 13.41 -1.04
N ARG A 45 3.29 13.73 -1.99
CA ARG A 45 3.17 14.93 -2.84
C ARG A 45 1.94 14.87 -3.75
N VAL A 46 1.52 13.67 -4.12
CA VAL A 46 0.29 13.39 -4.87
C VAL A 46 -0.48 12.26 -4.17
N ALA A 47 -1.77 12.16 -4.43
CA ALA A 47 -2.60 11.05 -3.96
C ALA A 47 -2.69 9.98 -5.05
N LEU A 48 -2.38 8.74 -4.69
CA LEU A 48 -2.39 7.57 -5.56
C LEU A 48 -3.36 6.54 -5.01
N SER A 49 -4.05 5.84 -5.90
CA SER A 49 -4.98 4.78 -5.54
C SER A 49 -4.89 3.65 -6.56
N ALA A 50 -4.85 2.41 -6.09
CA ALA A 50 -4.81 1.21 -6.93
C ALA A 50 -5.56 0.06 -6.25
N SER A 51 -6.18 -0.81 -7.05
CA SER A 51 -6.89 -1.98 -6.54
C SER A 51 -5.96 -3.04 -5.93
N ASP A 52 -4.68 -3.05 -6.35
CA ASP A 52 -3.69 -4.06 -6.00
C ASP A 52 -2.33 -3.42 -5.69
N VAL A 53 -1.50 -4.14 -4.93
CA VAL A 53 -0.20 -3.64 -4.47
C VAL A 53 0.77 -3.36 -5.62
N ASP A 54 0.80 -4.23 -6.65
CA ASP A 54 1.66 -4.04 -7.82
C ASP A 54 1.29 -2.75 -8.58
N GLY A 55 0.00 -2.47 -8.71
CA GLY A 55 -0.49 -1.22 -9.31
C GLY A 55 -0.10 0.00 -8.48
N LEU A 56 -0.15 -0.09 -7.15
CA LEU A 56 0.30 1.00 -6.28
C LEU A 56 1.81 1.24 -6.42
N LEU A 57 2.61 0.17 -6.52
CA LEU A 57 4.06 0.24 -6.68
C LEU A 57 4.46 0.88 -8.01
N ASP A 58 3.78 0.58 -9.11
CA ASP A 58 4.03 1.21 -10.41
C ASP A 58 3.77 2.73 -10.34
N LEU A 59 2.65 3.13 -9.72
CA LEU A 59 2.33 4.54 -9.51
C LEU A 59 3.34 5.24 -8.59
N LEU A 60 3.79 4.58 -7.52
CA LEU A 60 4.82 5.10 -6.61
C LEU A 60 6.17 5.25 -7.32
N ALA A 61 6.55 4.30 -8.19
CA ALA A 61 7.76 4.37 -8.98
C ALA A 61 7.73 5.55 -9.97
N LEU A 62 6.57 5.85 -10.54
CA LEU A 62 6.38 7.00 -11.42
C LEU A 62 6.40 8.33 -10.63
N ALA A 63 5.74 8.39 -9.47
CA ALA A 63 5.60 9.60 -8.68
C ALA A 63 6.86 9.95 -7.86
N ALA A 64 7.65 8.94 -7.46
CA ALA A 64 8.84 9.10 -6.62
C ALA A 64 9.97 8.13 -7.05
N PRO A 65 10.53 8.30 -8.26
CA PRO A 65 11.52 7.37 -8.82
C PRO A 65 12.77 7.23 -7.95
N ASP A 66 13.25 8.31 -7.32
CA ASP A 66 14.39 8.26 -6.40
C ASP A 66 14.12 7.42 -5.15
N THR A 67 12.88 7.49 -4.63
CA THR A 67 12.48 6.71 -3.45
C THR A 67 12.33 5.24 -3.83
N ALA A 68 11.73 4.94 -4.99
CA ALA A 68 11.64 3.58 -5.51
C ALA A 68 13.04 2.96 -5.73
N ARG A 69 14.01 3.72 -6.24
CA ARG A 69 15.39 3.24 -6.41
C ARG A 69 16.06 2.92 -5.07
N ARG A 70 15.81 3.72 -4.03
CA ARG A 70 16.29 3.43 -2.67
C ARG A 70 15.61 2.19 -2.08
N ALA A 71 14.30 2.05 -2.27
CA ALA A 71 13.54 0.88 -1.84
C ALA A 71 14.11 -0.41 -2.45
N VAL A 72 14.38 -0.43 -3.76
CA VAL A 72 15.02 -1.57 -4.45
C VAL A 72 16.42 -1.84 -3.87
N SER A 73 17.19 -0.80 -3.56
CA SER A 73 18.51 -0.96 -2.95
C SER A 73 18.44 -1.59 -1.56
N LEU A 74 17.45 -1.21 -0.73
CA LEU A 74 17.20 -1.80 0.59
C LEU A 74 16.77 -3.27 0.50
N LEU A 75 16.02 -3.64 -0.53
CA LEU A 75 15.60 -5.03 -0.77
C LEU A 75 16.73 -5.89 -1.35
N SER A 76 17.68 -5.28 -2.06
CA SER A 76 18.83 -5.97 -2.68
C SER A 76 19.91 -6.35 -1.66
N GLU A 77 19.93 -5.71 -0.48
CA GLU A 77 20.93 -5.97 0.57
C GLU A 77 20.36 -6.82 1.71
N LYS A 78 20.31 -8.15 1.50
CA LYS A 78 20.58 -9.20 2.51
C LYS A 78 20.52 -10.58 1.86
N ARG A 79 21.61 -10.97 1.19
CA ARG A 79 21.91 -12.39 0.90
C ARG A 79 22.67 -13.01 2.06
#